data_AF-A0A068V979-F1
#
_entry.id   AF-A0A068V979-F1
#
_cell.length_a   1.000
_cell.length_b   1.000
_cell.length_c   1.000
_cell.angle_alpha   90.00
_cell.angle_beta   90.00
_cell.angle_gamma   90.00
#
_symmetry.space_group_name_H-M   'P 1'
#
loop_
_entity.id
_entity.type
_entity.pdbx_description
1 polymer ?
#
loop_
_entity_poly.entity_id
_entity_poly.type
_entity_poly.pdbx_seq_one_letter_code
_entity_poly.pdbx_strand_id
1 'polypeptide(L)'
;MNPRLYDKNIEGKCFKFCFPDISISGSLFPIFFPLRTPVCVQPGIPLIVHLWRCCGSTKVWYEWCVSSPVSTPVQNPNGRSYWVGL
;
A
#
# COMPACT_ATOMS: atom_id res chain seq x y z
N MET A 1 9.83 -11.45 -2.67
CA MET A 1 8.52 -12.00 -2.25
C MET A 1 7.46 -11.01 -2.69
N ASN A 2 6.56 -11.45 -3.57
CA ASN A 2 5.60 -10.59 -4.26
C ASN A 2 4.31 -10.52 -3.41
N PRO A 3 3.88 -9.35 -2.92
CA PRO A 3 2.63 -9.25 -2.15
C PRO A 3 1.45 -9.65 -3.05
N ARG A 4 0.68 -10.66 -2.64
CA ARG A 4 -0.53 -11.06 -3.36
C ARG A 4 -1.63 -10.04 -3.03
N LEU A 5 -2.08 -9.31 -4.05
CA LEU A 5 -3.27 -8.46 -4.01
C LEU A 5 -4.50 -9.35 -3.75
N TYR A 6 -5.14 -9.17 -2.59
CA TYR A 6 -6.48 -9.67 -2.36
C TYR A 6 -7.45 -8.52 -2.66
N ASP A 7 -7.97 -8.49 -3.89
CA ASP A 7 -9.00 -7.54 -4.29
C ASP A 7 -10.30 -7.85 -3.54
N LYS A 8 -10.73 -6.92 -2.70
CA LYS A 8 -12.09 -6.89 -2.15
C LYS A 8 -12.61 -5.47 -2.31
N ASN A 9 -13.32 -5.26 -3.42
CA ASN A 9 -14.29 -4.19 -3.68
C ASN A 9 -13.95 -2.85 -3.02
N ILE A 10 -13.18 -2.02 -3.74
CA ILE A 10 -12.78 -0.69 -3.32
C ILE A 10 -13.85 0.31 -3.78
N GLU A 11 -14.97 0.34 -3.06
CA GLU A 11 -15.79 1.55 -3.03
C GLU A 11 -15.09 2.57 -2.13
N GLY A 12 -14.26 3.42 -2.73
CA GLY A 12 -13.81 4.67 -2.13
C GLY A 12 -12.37 4.70 -1.60
N LYS A 13 -11.53 5.41 -2.37
CA LYS A 13 -10.35 6.21 -1.96
C LYS A 13 -9.15 5.50 -1.30
N CYS A 14 -9.26 4.25 -0.88
CA CYS A 14 -8.34 3.66 0.07
C CYS A 14 -8.06 2.17 -0.18
N PHE A 15 -6.79 1.77 -0.17
CA PHE A 15 -6.41 0.37 -0.31
C PHE A 15 -6.18 -0.27 1.05
N LYS A 16 -6.90 -1.36 1.30
CA LYS A 16 -6.73 -2.19 2.48
C LYS A 16 -5.94 -3.43 2.07
N PHE A 17 -4.71 -3.53 2.56
CA PHE A 17 -3.89 -4.73 2.39
C PHE A 17 -3.86 -5.52 3.70
N CYS A 18 -3.94 -6.85 3.59
CA CYS A 18 -3.65 -7.77 4.69
C CYS A 18 -2.30 -8.41 4.38
N PHE A 19 -1.24 -8.02 5.07
CA PHE A 19 0.08 -8.65 4.89
C PHE A 19 0.17 -9.88 5.79
N PRO A 20 0.42 -11.08 5.24
CA PRO A 20 0.56 -12.28 6.05
C PRO A 20 1.80 -12.25 6.97
N ASP A 21 2.78 -11.37 6.69
CA ASP A 21 4.02 -11.27 7.48
C ASP A 21 3.86 -10.60 8.86
N ILE A 22 2.69 -10.01 9.17
CA ILE A 22 2.38 -9.45 10.52
C ILE A 22 1.57 -10.47 11.33
N SER A 23 1.96 -11.74 11.22
CA SER A 23 1.39 -12.85 11.97
C SER A 23 1.95 -12.87 13.40
N ILE A 24 1.37 -12.06 14.28
CA ILE A 24 1.42 -12.32 15.72
C ILE A 24 0.12 -13.07 16.03
N SER A 25 0.24 -14.35 16.35
CA SER A 25 -0.81 -15.28 16.82
C SER A 25 -2.24 -14.69 16.86
N GLY A 26 -2.96 -14.75 15.72
CA GLY A 26 -4.40 -14.48 15.66
C GLY A 26 -4.86 -13.02 15.49
N SER A 27 -3.97 -12.04 15.34
CA SER A 27 -4.33 -10.62 15.17
C SER A 27 -3.97 -10.11 13.77
N LEU A 28 -4.86 -10.30 12.80
CA LEU A 28 -4.77 -9.64 11.48
C LEU A 28 -5.51 -8.31 11.56
N PHE A 29 -4.84 -7.26 12.05
CA PHE A 29 -5.37 -5.92 11.90
C PHE A 29 -5.10 -5.42 10.48
N PRO A 30 -6.12 -4.91 9.78
CA PRO A 30 -5.94 -4.40 8.44
C PRO A 30 -5.06 -3.15 8.45
N ILE A 31 -4.12 -3.07 7.51
CA ILE A 31 -3.31 -1.87 7.30
C ILE A 31 -3.90 -1.07 6.16
N PHE A 32 -3.90 0.25 6.36
CA PHE A 32 -4.44 1.22 5.45
C PHE A 32 -3.31 2.07 4.85
N PHE A 33 -3.25 2.15 3.51
CA PHE A 33 -2.30 2.99 2.80
C PHE A 33 -3.03 4.19 2.19
N PRO A 34 -2.91 5.40 2.78
CA PRO A 34 -3.56 6.59 2.27
C PRO A 34 -2.94 7.00 0.93
N LEU A 35 -3.77 7.49 0.01
CA LEU A 35 -3.31 8.34 -1.07
C LEU A 35 -3.48 9.80 -0.68
N ARG A 36 -2.48 10.64 -1.00
CA ARG A 36 -2.57 12.09 -0.75
C ARG A 36 -3.71 12.75 -1.53
N THR A 37 -3.94 12.29 -2.76
CA THR A 37 -5.03 12.75 -3.61
C THR A 37 -5.95 11.56 -3.90
N PRO A 38 -7.26 11.69 -3.66
CA PRO A 38 -8.21 10.66 -4.04
C PRO A 38 -8.16 10.37 -5.55
N VAL A 39 -8.19 9.09 -5.92
CA VAL A 39 -8.28 8.66 -7.32
C VAL A 39 -9.71 8.19 -7.60
N CYS A 40 -10.35 8.76 -8.61
CA CYS A 40 -11.65 8.31 -9.08
C CYS A 40 -11.46 7.16 -10.07
N VAL A 41 -12.20 6.07 -9.88
CA VAL A 41 -12.11 4.87 -10.71
C VAL A 41 -13.49 4.57 -11.28
N GLN A 42 -13.55 4.36 -12.59
CA GLN A 42 -14.77 3.99 -13.28
C GLN A 42 -14.95 2.47 -13.26
N PRO A 43 -16.20 1.97 -13.22
CA PRO A 43 -16.47 0.54 -13.31
C PRO A 43 -15.78 -0.08 -14.54
N GLY A 44 -15.16 -1.25 -14.35
CA GLY A 44 -14.46 -1.97 -15.42
C GLY A 44 -13.05 -1.46 -15.76
N ILE A 45 -12.60 -0.35 -15.16
CA ILE A 45 -11.23 0.15 -15.35
C ILE A 45 -10.31 -0.43 -14.27
N PRO A 46 -9.19 -1.08 -14.65
CA PRO A 46 -8.27 -1.65 -13.68
C PRO A 46 -7.51 -0.57 -12.91
N LEU A 47 -7.51 -0.72 -11.60
CA LEU A 47 -6.75 0.09 -10.67
C LEU A 47 -5.41 -0.59 -10.38
N ILE A 48 -4.32 -0.04 -10.93
CA ILE A 48 -2.98 -0.63 -10.80
C ILE A 48 -2.22 0.11 -9.71
N VAL A 49 -1.83 -0.62 -8.68
CA VAL A 49 -1.06 -0.13 -7.54
C VAL A 49 0.29 -0.81 -7.51
N HIS A 50 1.33 -0.02 -7.29
CA HIS A 50 2.66 -0.50 -6.98
C HIS A 50 2.94 -0.28 -5.50
N LEU A 51 3.47 -1.31 -4.84
CA LEU A 51 3.81 -1.31 -3.43
C LEU A 51 5.18 -1.93 -3.26
N TRP A 52 6.08 -1.22 -2.59
CA TRP A 52 7.44 -1.66 -2.31
C TRP A 52 7.66 -1.75 -0.81
N ARG A 53 8.27 -2.84 -0.36
CA ARG A 53 8.87 -2.94 0.97
C ARG A 53 10.35 -2.61 0.85
N CYS A 54 10.75 -1.49 1.43
CA CYS A 54 12.10 -0.99 1.39
C CYS A 54 12.80 -1.26 2.72
N CYS A 55 14.09 -1.56 2.68
CA CYS A 55 14.90 -1.87 3.85
C CYS A 55 16.17 -1.02 3.85
N GLY A 56 16.49 -0.45 5.00
CA GLY A 56 17.75 0.20 5.30
C GLY A 56 18.43 -0.52 6.46
N SER A 57 19.59 -0.02 6.89
CA SER A 57 20.36 -0.61 7.97
C SER A 57 19.64 -0.62 9.32
N THR A 58 18.82 0.39 9.60
CA THR A 58 18.15 0.59 10.90
C THR A 58 16.64 0.72 10.79
N LYS A 59 16.08 0.64 9.59
CA LYS A 59 14.65 0.86 9.37
C LYS A 59 14.11 0.09 8.17
N VAL A 60 12.83 -0.27 8.26
CA VAL A 60 12.04 -0.83 7.16
C VAL A 60 10.87 0.11 6.91
N TRP A 61 10.52 0.34 5.65
CA TRP A 61 9.37 1.18 5.29
C TRP A 61 8.67 0.65 4.05
N TYR A 62 7.51 1.24 3.76
CA TYR A 62 6.75 0.95 2.55
C TYR A 62 6.63 2.20 1.71
N GLU A 63 6.73 2.02 0.39
CA GLU A 63 6.45 3.03 -0.62
C GLU A 63 5.32 2.53 -1.51
N TRP A 64 4.45 3.41 -1.98
CA TRP A 64 3.36 3.02 -2.86
C TRP A 64 2.94 4.13 -3.82
N CYS A 65 2.39 3.74 -4.97
CA CYS A 65 1.75 4.65 -5.91
C CYS A 65 0.68 3.94 -6.75
N VAL A 66 -0.23 4.70 -7.35
CA VAL A 66 -1.14 4.26 -8.41
C VAL A 66 -0.53 4.61 -9.76
N SER A 67 -0.61 3.69 -10.73
CA SER A 67 -0.18 3.92 -12.12
C SER A 67 -1.35 3.93 -13.12
N SER A 68 -2.51 3.38 -12.77
CA SER A 68 -3.74 3.40 -13.57
C SER A 68 -4.96 3.49 -12.65
N PRO A 69 -6.01 4.27 -12.98
CA PRO A 69 -6.20 5.04 -14.21
C PRO A 69 -5.44 6.37 -14.27
N VAL A 70 -4.97 6.87 -13.13
CA VAL A 70 -4.22 8.12 -13.03
C VAL A 70 -2.94 7.86 -12.26
N SER A 71 -1.81 8.29 -12.80
CA SER A 71 -0.53 8.17 -12.13
C SER A 71 -0.45 9.14 -10.93
N THR A 72 -0.15 8.60 -9.75
CA THR A 72 0.08 9.40 -8.53
C THR A 72 1.55 9.42 -8.17
N PRO A 73 2.06 10.47 -7.53
CA PRO A 73 3.42 10.48 -6.98
C PRO A 73 3.63 9.34 -5.97
N VAL A 74 4.88 8.86 -5.87
CA VAL A 74 5.28 7.89 -4.86
C VAL A 74 5.05 8.45 -3.46
N GLN A 75 4.33 7.69 -2.65
CA GLN A 75 4.06 7.99 -1.25
C GLN A 75 5.16 7.41 -0.38
N ASN A 76 5.50 8.15 0.68
CA ASN A 76 6.53 7.82 1.66
C ASN A 76 7.94 7.51 1.10
N PRO A 77 8.46 8.28 0.11
CA PRO A 77 9.77 8.00 -0.48
C PRO A 77 10.87 8.04 0.60
N ASN A 78 11.76 7.04 0.57
CA ASN A 78 12.85 6.83 1.53
C ASN A 78 12.39 6.70 3.00
N GLY A 79 11.10 6.38 3.22
CA GLY A 79 10.54 6.26 4.56
C GLY A 79 10.63 7.59 5.31
N ARG A 80 10.35 8.70 4.62
CA ARG A 80 10.44 10.06 5.19
C ARG A 80 9.26 10.44 6.09
N SER A 81 8.13 9.77 5.90
CA SER A 81 6.91 10.04 6.66
C SER A 81 6.62 8.94 7.68
N TYR A 82 6.91 7.69 7.34
CA TYR A 82 6.71 6.55 8.23
C TYR A 82 7.73 5.44 7.98
N TRP A 83 8.20 4.81 9.05
CA TRP A 83 9.08 3.65 9.03
C TRP A 83 8.94 2.88 10.35
N VAL A 84 9.36 1.62 10.32
CA VAL A 84 9.50 0.76 11.50
C VAL A 84 11.00 0.64 11.77
N GLY A 85 11.42 0.99 12.99
CA GLY A 85 12.79 0.77 13.44
C GLY A 85 13.09 -0.73 13.57
N LEU A 86 14.31 -1.11 13.23
CA LEU A 86 14.84 -2.46 13.47
C LEU A 86 15.38 -2.59 14.90
#